data_AF-A0A7H1M9R3-F1
#
_entry.id   AF-A0A7H1M9R3-F1
#
_cell.length_a   1.000
_cell.length_b   1.000
_cell.length_c   1.000
_cell.angle_alpha   90.00
_cell.angle_beta   90.00
_cell.angle_gamma   90.00
#
_symmetry.space_group_name_H-M   'P 1'
#
loop_
_entity.id
_entity.type
_entity.pdbx_description
1 polymer ?
#
loop_
_entity_poly.entity_id
_entity_poly.type
_entity_poly.pdbx_seq_one_letter_code
_entity_poly.pdbx_strand_id
1 'polypeptide(L)' 'MYHYQSEATRFLNDYIEKHPQEAQQRLKNRALLWDVELNPEEQAGYEAAKLPKKPYAYQPD' A
#
# COMPACT_ATOMS: atom_id res chain seq x y z
N MET A 1 -3.99 -25.31 -22.80
CA MET A 1 -3.44 -24.28 -21.90
C MET A 1 -3.88 -24.63 -20.50
N TYR A 2 -2.97 -24.90 -19.56
CA TYR A 2 -3.32 -25.37 -18.22
C TYR A 2 -3.71 -24.18 -17.33
N HIS A 3 -4.97 -24.14 -16.90
CA HIS A 3 -5.45 -23.19 -15.89
C HIS A 3 -5.25 -23.78 -14.50
N TYR A 4 -4.01 -24.10 -14.15
CA TYR A 4 -3.71 -24.48 -12.78
C TYR A 4 -3.82 -23.26 -11.88
N GLN A 5 -4.51 -23.44 -10.77
CA GLN A 5 -4.65 -22.45 -9.71
C GLN A 5 -4.38 -23.17 -8.39
N SER A 6 -3.58 -22.55 -7.52
CA SER A 6 -3.30 -23.12 -6.21
C SER A 6 -4.58 -23.26 -5.38
N GLU A 7 -4.60 -24.23 -4.45
CA GLU A 7 -5.74 -24.42 -3.56
C GLU A 7 -6.07 -23.16 -2.75
N ALA A 8 -5.03 -22.45 -2.28
CA ALA A 8 -5.19 -21.19 -1.56
C ALA A 8 -5.90 -20.13 -2.40
N THR A 9 -5.57 -20.02 -3.69
CA THR A 9 -6.22 -19.02 -4.55
C THR A 9 -7.67 -19.40 -4.85
N ARG A 10 -7.99 -20.69 -5.01
CA ARG A 10 -9.39 -21.13 -5.16
C ARG A 10 -10.21 -20.83 -3.91
N PHE A 11 -9.66 -21.15 -2.74
CA PHE A 11 -10.29 -20.84 -1.46
C PHE A 11 -10.59 -19.34 -1.31
N LEU A 12 -9.62 -18.47 -1.63
CA LEU A 12 -9.79 -17.02 -1.52
C LEU A 12 -10.88 -16.50 -2.47
N ASN A 13 -10.95 -17.02 -3.69
CA ASN A 13 -11.99 -16.65 -4.65
C ASN A 13 -13.38 -17.03 -4.13
N ASP A 14 -13.56 -18.29 -3.72
CA ASP A 14 -14.83 -18.80 -3.18
C ASP A 14 -15.27 -18.02 -1.93
N TYR A 15 -14.30 -17.64 -1.08
CA TYR A 15 -14.57 -16.87 0.12
C TYR A 15 -15.05 -15.45 -0.22
N ILE A 16 -14.38 -14.74 -1.13
CA ILE A 16 -14.78 -13.38 -1.52
C ILE A 16 -16.15 -13.37 -2.20
N GLU A 17 -16.47 -14.39 -3.00
CA GLU A 17 -17.80 -14.54 -3.61
C GLU A 17 -18.90 -14.74 -2.57
N LYS A 18 -18.65 -15.57 -1.55
CA LYS A 18 -19.61 -15.83 -0.47
C LYS A 18 -19.74 -14.67 0.52
N HIS A 19 -18.73 -13.81 0.61
CA HIS A 19 -18.67 -12.71 1.59
C HIS A 19 -18.45 -11.34 0.92
N PRO A 20 -19.45 -10.81 0.17
CA PRO A 20 -19.31 -9.54 -0.54
C PRO A 20 -19.05 -8.35 0.41
N GLN A 21 -19.45 -8.42 1.68
CA GLN A 21 -19.15 -7.40 2.69
C GLN A 21 -17.65 -7.19 2.93
N GLU A 22 -16.81 -8.22 2.69
CA GLU A 22 -15.37 -8.13 2.86
C GLU A 22 -14.76 -7.10 1.91
N ALA A 23 -15.36 -6.88 0.74
CA ALA A 23 -14.91 -5.83 -0.18
C ALA A 23 -14.97 -4.44 0.48
N GLN A 24 -16.06 -4.14 1.18
CA GLN A 24 -16.21 -2.89 1.92
C GLN A 24 -15.27 -2.83 3.12
N GLN A 25 -15.12 -3.94 3.85
CA GLN A 25 -14.23 -4.01 5.01
C GLN A 25 -12.76 -3.80 4.62
N ARG A 26 -12.32 -4.34 3.48
CA ARG A 26 -10.98 -4.10 2.93
C ARG A 26 -10.72 -2.63 2.65
N LEU A 27 -11.69 -1.92 2.08
CA LEU A 27 -11.56 -0.48 1.81
C LEU A 27 -11.45 0.32 3.12
N LYS A 28 -12.30 0.00 4.11
CA LYS A 28 -12.24 0.62 5.44
C LYS A 28 -10.88 0.37 6.10
N ASN A 29 -10.42 -0.88 6.12
CA ASN A 29 -9.14 -1.25 6.72
C ASN A 29 -7.94 -0.59 6.01
N ARG A 30 -8.00 -0.45 4.68
CA ARG A 30 -6.96 0.26 3.91
C ARG A 30 -6.91 1.75 4.28
N ALA A 31 -8.06 2.37 4.55
CA ALA A 31 -8.10 3.76 4.98
C ALA A 31 -7.47 3.95 6.37
N LEU A 32 -7.64 2.99 7.29
CA LEU A 32 -7.12 3.10 8.66
C LEU A 32 -5.59 3.22 8.75
N LEU A 33 -4.84 2.47 7.93
CA LEU A 33 -3.39 2.38 8.09
C LEU A 33 -2.63 3.61 7.60
N TRP A 34 -3.25 4.45 6.78
CA TRP A 34 -2.58 5.58 6.12
C TRP A 34 -3.23 6.93 6.42
N ASP A 35 -4.23 6.95 7.31
CA ASP A 35 -4.84 8.18 7.81
C ASP A 35 -3.95 8.76 8.92
N VAL A 36 -2.87 9.43 8.50
CA VAL A 36 -1.90 10.06 9.40
C VAL A 36 -2.00 11.56 9.23
N GLU A 37 -2.41 12.25 10.30
CA GLU A 37 -2.28 13.70 10.39
C GLU A 37 -0.79 14.05 10.56
N LEU A 38 -0.25 14.78 9.59
CA LEU A 38 1.13 15.23 9.63
C LEU A 38 1.23 16.59 10.33
N ASN A 39 2.22 16.74 11.23
CA ASN A 39 2.46 18.01 11.90
C ASN A 39 2.99 19.06 10.90
N PRO A 40 2.33 20.22 10.72
CA PRO A 40 2.76 21.26 9.78
C PRO A 40 4.18 21.79 10.05
N GLU A 41 4.59 21.86 11.32
CA GLU A 41 5.93 22.35 11.69
C GLU A 41 7.02 21.37 11.25
N GLU A 42 6.80 20.06 11.44
CA GLU A 42 7.71 19.01 10.99
C GLU A 42 7.81 18.98 9.47
N GLN A 43 6.69 19.12 8.77
CA GLN A 43 6.68 19.20 7.30
C GLN A 43 7.51 20.37 6.78
N ALA A 44 7.38 21.55 7.41
CA ALA A 44 8.17 22.73 7.05
C ALA A 44 9.67 22.48 7.27
N GLY A 45 10.03 21.81 8.37
CA GLY A 45 11.39 21.39 8.65
C GLY A 45 11.95 20.42 7.59
N TYR A 46 11.17 19.43 7.18
CA TYR A 46 11.59 18.47 6.14
C TYR A 46 11.76 19.12 4.77
N GLU A 47 10.88 20.05 4.39
CA GLU A 47 11.00 20.77 3.12
C GLU A 47 12.21 21.72 3.13
N ALA A 48 12.50 22.38 4.27
CA ALA A 48 13.70 23.20 4.41
C ALA A 48 15.00 22.38 4.35
N ALA A 49 14.99 21.13 4.86
CA ALA A 49 16.15 20.24 4.87
C ALA A 49 16.33 19.42 3.58
N LYS A 50 15.51 19.65 2.55
CA LYS A 50 15.46 18.84 1.33
C LYS A 50 16.73 19.01 0.50
N LEU A 51 17.48 17.93 0.34
CA LEU A 51 18.67 17.87 -0.52
C LEU A 51 18.31 17.37 -1.94
N PRO A 52 19.01 17.85 -2.98
CA PRO A 52 18.85 17.34 -4.33
C PRO A 52 19.19 15.84 -4.35
N LYS A 53 18.23 15.02 -4.82
CA LYS A 53 18.43 13.57 -4.95
C LYS A 53 19.30 13.29 -6.17
N LYS A 54 20.33 12.44 -6.02
CA LYS A 54 21.11 11.93 -7.14
C LYS A 54 20.18 11.17 -8.12
N PRO A 55 20.44 11.21 -9.45
CA PRO A 55 19.65 10.47 -10.45
C PRO A 55 19.66 8.96 -10.20
N TYR A 56 20.77 8.44 -9.65
CA TYR A 56 20.95 7.04 -9.34
C TYR A 56 21.47 6.91 -7.90
N ALA A 57 20.72 6.20 -7.05
CA ALA A 57 21.04 6.04 -5.63
C ALA A 57 22.37 5.32 -5.37
N TYR A 58 22.81 4.49 -6.33
CA TYR A 58 24.03 3.69 -6.24
C TYR A 58 25.16 4.20 -7.14
N GLN A 59 25.00 5.36 -7.77
CA GLN A 59 26.09 5.92 -8.55
C GLN A 59 27.14 6.47 -7.57
N PRO A 60 28.38 5.95 -7.61
CA PRO A 60 29.48 6.52 -6.84
C PRO A 60 29.72 7.97 -7.30
N ASP A 61 30.17 8.81 -6.37
CA ASP A 61 30.56 10.20 -6.65
C ASP A 61 31.74 10.29 -7.63
#